data_AF-A0A7Y2G8W6-F1
#
_entry.id   AF-A0A7Y2G8W6-F1
#
_cell.length_a   1.000
_cell.length_b   1.000
_cell.length_c   1.000
_cell.angle_alpha   90.00
_cell.angle_beta   90.00
_cell.angle_gamma   90.00
#
_symmetry.space_group_name_H-M   'P 1'
#
loop_
_entity.id
_entity.type
_entity.pdbx_description
1 polymer ?
#
loop_
_entity_poly.entity_id
_entity_poly.type
_entity_poly.pdbx_seq_one_letter_code
_entity_poly.pdbx_strand_id
1 'polypeptide(L)'
;MFALILRRSFALLTLTLLLGTGLASAQVTRTWVGGTNGLWNLAANWDPSGIPASIDHVIISGSGTVDLGGGAITVADMTLSNKTLSGTSTMTTNGTFTWNSGTLMMAGGFDANGPISLESTTKYLSTTLDLNNTTTWSGGYVYMTDGAVLNNTAGQTMTATHEGGMYFVRSGAPFSVEPVFNNLGTFVKNTQDVNNNFTTVQGITGIQVVFNNTGSVEVNLGTPNPTNMTGTSELDLSFAGTSTGSFTVVADAILSFDGNHTLNGVSISGAGEVDLSPTTNELISFTGAYTYNVTGTTRHSGGGTGRTLFNAGTVTSVGDVIHSGGQLDLQTGGTISPVTYEQSGG
;
A
#
# COMPACT_ATOMS: atom_id res chain seq x y z
N MET A 1 71.89 -1.63 71.33
CA MET A 1 72.37 -2.24 70.08
C MET A 1 71.43 -3.39 69.75
N PHE A 2 70.41 -3.16 68.93
CA PHE A 2 69.75 -4.12 68.03
C PHE A 2 68.59 -3.36 67.35
N ALA A 3 68.68 -3.26 66.02
CA ALA A 3 67.81 -2.46 65.18
C ALA A 3 66.46 -3.18 64.95
N LEU A 4 65.35 -2.48 65.16
CA LEU A 4 64.01 -2.95 64.80
C LEU A 4 63.60 -2.30 63.47
N ILE A 5 63.63 -3.09 62.40
CA ILE A 5 63.27 -2.69 61.04
C ILE A 5 61.73 -2.59 60.95
N LEU A 6 61.23 -1.39 60.66
CA LEU A 6 59.82 -1.12 60.38
C LEU A 6 59.49 -1.57 58.95
N ARG A 7 58.74 -2.67 58.77
CA ARG A 7 58.21 -3.08 57.46
C ARG A 7 57.01 -2.19 57.09
N ARG A 8 57.18 -1.34 56.07
CA ARG A 8 56.08 -0.60 55.43
C ARG A 8 55.35 -1.54 54.45
N SER A 9 54.15 -1.97 54.80
CA SER A 9 53.25 -2.70 53.91
C SER A 9 52.66 -1.73 52.88
N PHE A 10 53.12 -1.79 51.63
CA PHE A 10 52.42 -1.17 50.50
C PHE A 10 51.32 -2.14 50.03
N ALA A 11 50.06 -1.84 50.34
CA ALA A 11 48.93 -2.50 49.69
C ALA A 11 48.80 -1.93 48.27
N LEU A 12 49.18 -2.73 47.27
CA LEU A 12 48.95 -2.41 45.87
C LEU A 12 47.48 -2.70 45.56
N LEU A 13 46.64 -1.66 45.60
CA LEU A 13 45.25 -1.74 45.15
C LEU A 13 45.26 -1.71 43.60
N THR A 14 45.25 -2.88 42.96
CA THR A 14 45.02 -2.97 41.52
C THR A 14 43.55 -2.68 41.23
N LEU A 15 43.27 -1.44 40.81
CA LEU A 15 41.99 -1.05 40.24
C LEU A 15 41.93 -1.64 38.82
N THR A 16 41.30 -2.80 38.66
CA THR A 16 40.96 -3.34 37.35
C THR A 16 39.83 -2.48 36.79
N LEU A 17 40.18 -1.55 35.90
CA LEU A 17 39.20 -0.80 35.12
C LEU A 17 38.56 -1.80 34.15
N LEU A 18 37.40 -2.34 34.53
CA LEU A 18 36.56 -3.12 33.64
C LEU A 18 35.95 -2.11 32.64
N LEU A 19 36.66 -1.82 31.56
CA LEU A 19 36.03 -1.22 30.38
C LEU A 19 35.01 -2.25 29.90
N GLY A 20 33.75 -2.04 30.28
CA GLY A 20 32.63 -2.66 29.58
C GLY A 20 32.65 -2.12 28.16
N THR A 21 33.42 -2.77 27.28
CA THR A 21 33.25 -2.60 25.84
C THR A 21 31.89 -3.20 25.53
N GLY A 22 30.85 -2.38 25.58
CA GLY A 22 29.70 -2.59 24.72
C GLY A 22 30.28 -2.57 23.31
N LEU A 23 30.66 -3.75 22.81
CA LEU A 23 30.96 -3.92 21.40
C LEU A 23 29.64 -3.60 20.72
N ALA A 24 29.50 -2.38 20.22
CA ALA A 24 28.50 -2.11 19.21
C ALA A 24 28.79 -3.11 18.11
N SER A 25 27.93 -4.13 17.96
CA SER A 25 28.01 -4.99 16.79
C SER A 25 27.87 -4.06 15.59
N ALA A 26 28.83 -4.10 14.68
CA ALA A 26 28.70 -3.36 13.43
C ALA A 26 27.51 -3.93 12.66
N GLN A 27 26.80 -3.07 11.93
CA GLN A 27 25.83 -3.52 10.94
C GLN A 27 26.52 -4.44 9.95
N VAL A 28 25.96 -5.64 9.73
CA VAL A 28 26.44 -6.58 8.72
C VAL A 28 25.40 -6.70 7.62
N THR A 29 25.85 -6.69 6.36
CA THR A 29 25.00 -7.14 5.25
C THR A 29 25.02 -8.66 5.21
N ARG A 30 23.86 -9.29 5.42
CA ARG A 30 23.68 -10.74 5.35
C ARG A 30 22.87 -11.12 4.13
N THR A 31 23.49 -11.89 3.25
CA THR A 31 22.86 -12.39 2.04
C THR A 31 22.38 -13.82 2.26
N TRP A 32 21.13 -14.09 1.90
CA TRP A 32 20.58 -15.44 1.95
C TRP A 32 21.25 -16.32 0.89
N VAL A 33 22.01 -17.31 1.33
CA VAL A 33 22.60 -18.36 0.46
C VAL A 33 21.81 -19.67 0.53
N GLY A 34 20.96 -19.82 1.55
CA GLY A 34 20.09 -20.97 1.72
C GLY A 34 20.81 -22.24 2.19
N GLY A 35 20.08 -23.36 2.16
CA GLY A 35 20.49 -24.67 2.64
C GLY A 35 19.31 -25.65 2.59
N THR A 36 19.53 -26.93 2.90
CA THR A 36 18.53 -28.00 2.70
C THR A 36 17.19 -27.78 3.42
N ASN A 37 17.16 -26.99 4.49
CA ASN A 37 15.97 -26.78 5.33
C ASN A 37 15.29 -25.41 5.15
N GLY A 38 15.90 -24.46 4.45
CA GLY A 38 15.29 -23.14 4.19
C GLY A 38 15.07 -22.24 5.41
N LEU A 39 15.60 -22.58 6.59
CA LEU A 39 15.32 -21.89 7.86
C LEU A 39 16.08 -20.57 8.05
N TRP A 40 15.38 -19.48 8.36
CA TRP A 40 15.96 -18.16 8.66
C TRP A 40 16.99 -18.22 9.80
N ASN A 41 16.64 -18.95 10.86
CA ASN A 41 17.39 -19.05 12.11
C ASN A 41 18.57 -20.04 12.05
N LEU A 42 18.97 -20.51 10.86
CA LEU A 42 20.20 -21.27 10.68
C LEU A 42 21.32 -20.36 10.14
N ALA A 43 22.36 -20.14 10.96
CA ALA A 43 23.50 -19.28 10.63
C ALA A 43 24.22 -19.64 9.31
N ALA A 44 24.20 -20.92 8.92
CA ALA A 44 24.82 -21.40 7.68
C ALA A 44 24.04 -21.01 6.41
N ASN A 45 22.78 -20.56 6.53
CA ASN A 45 21.96 -20.12 5.40
C ASN A 45 22.24 -18.66 4.99
N TRP A 46 23.19 -18.01 5.67
CA TRP A 46 23.56 -16.61 5.48
C TRP A 46 25.05 -16.48 5.15
N ASP A 47 25.39 -15.50 4.31
CA ASP A 47 26.75 -15.07 4.03
C ASP A 47 26.92 -13.57 4.35
N PRO A 48 27.89 -13.17 5.20
CA PRO A 48 28.73 -14.04 6.01
C PRO A 48 27.89 -14.82 7.04
N SER A 49 28.40 -16.00 7.44
CA SER A 49 27.67 -16.89 8.35
C SER A 49 27.26 -16.20 9.65
N GLY A 50 26.01 -16.43 10.07
CA GLY A 50 25.39 -15.86 11.26
C GLY A 50 23.94 -15.47 10.99
N ILE A 51 23.12 -15.52 12.04
CA ILE A 51 21.70 -15.16 11.95
C ILE A 51 21.60 -13.62 11.91
N PRO A 52 20.80 -13.03 11.01
CA PRO A 52 20.55 -11.59 11.02
C PRO A 52 19.98 -11.10 12.35
N ALA A 53 20.59 -10.02 12.85
CA ALA A 53 20.14 -9.30 14.02
C ALA A 53 19.39 -8.01 13.61
N SER A 54 18.81 -7.32 14.60
CA SER A 54 18.00 -6.10 14.42
C SER A 54 18.74 -4.90 13.81
N ILE A 55 20.06 -4.98 13.69
CA ILE A 55 20.92 -3.94 13.09
C ILE A 55 21.40 -4.29 11.69
N ASP A 56 21.18 -5.53 11.24
CA ASP A 56 21.75 -6.05 9.99
C ASP A 56 20.91 -5.62 8.77
N HIS A 57 21.57 -5.49 7.62
CA HIS A 57 20.91 -5.38 6.32
C HIS A 57 20.75 -6.78 5.71
N VAL A 58 19.52 -7.17 5.38
CA VAL A 58 19.21 -8.48 4.83
C VAL A 58 18.96 -8.41 3.34
N ILE A 59 19.61 -9.29 2.57
CA ILE A 59 19.36 -9.44 1.13
C ILE A 59 18.89 -10.87 0.87
N ILE A 60 17.68 -11.00 0.33
CA ILE A 60 17.08 -12.29 -0.04
C ILE A 60 16.78 -12.30 -1.52
N SER A 61 17.52 -13.12 -2.27
CA SER A 61 17.38 -13.23 -3.72
C SER A 61 17.43 -14.67 -4.23
N GLY A 62 16.81 -14.94 -5.38
CA GLY A 62 16.83 -16.26 -6.04
C GLY A 62 15.47 -16.95 -5.96
N SER A 63 15.42 -18.28 -6.13
CA SER A 63 14.17 -19.06 -6.09
C SER A 63 14.01 -19.84 -4.78
N GLY A 64 12.78 -20.29 -4.49
CA GLY A 64 12.46 -21.11 -3.32
C GLY A 64 12.00 -20.29 -2.11
N THR A 65 11.97 -20.95 -0.96
CA THR A 65 11.33 -20.44 0.26
C THR A 65 12.37 -20.18 1.37
N VAL A 66 12.15 -19.09 2.11
CA VAL A 66 12.78 -18.80 3.40
C VAL A 66 11.71 -18.95 4.47
N ASP A 67 11.88 -19.95 5.32
CA ASP A 67 10.99 -20.21 6.45
C ASP A 67 11.46 -19.40 7.65
N LEU A 68 10.64 -18.44 8.07
CA LEU A 68 10.89 -17.57 9.21
C LEU A 68 10.75 -18.29 10.57
N GLY A 69 10.44 -19.59 10.59
CA GLY A 69 10.40 -20.39 11.82
C GLY A 69 9.33 -19.87 12.80
N GLY A 70 9.68 -19.83 14.09
CA GLY A 70 8.82 -19.32 15.16
C GLY A 70 9.55 -18.29 16.05
N GLY A 71 8.87 -17.17 16.32
CA GLY A 71 9.37 -16.04 17.12
C GLY A 71 9.50 -14.75 16.30
N ALA A 72 9.36 -13.58 16.91
CA ALA A 72 9.47 -12.31 16.17
C ALA A 72 10.89 -12.10 15.60
N ILE A 73 10.97 -11.65 14.35
CA ILE A 73 12.22 -11.32 13.66
C ILE A 73 12.25 -9.81 13.40
N THR A 74 13.38 -9.18 13.73
CA THR A 74 13.62 -7.77 13.42
C THR A 74 14.97 -7.62 12.76
N VAL A 75 15.04 -6.80 11.72
CA VAL A 75 16.28 -6.39 11.04
C VAL A 75 16.29 -4.88 10.84
N ALA A 76 17.45 -4.31 10.48
CA ALA A 76 17.50 -2.90 10.11
C ALA A 76 16.81 -2.73 8.75
N ASP A 77 17.43 -3.25 7.70
CA ASP A 77 16.98 -3.04 6.33
C ASP A 77 16.78 -4.39 5.64
N MET A 78 15.89 -4.46 4.65
CA MET A 78 15.65 -5.70 3.90
C MET A 78 15.39 -5.46 2.43
N THR A 79 16.06 -6.23 1.57
CA THR A 79 15.78 -6.34 0.13
C THR A 79 15.29 -7.74 -0.19
N LEU A 80 14.07 -7.85 -0.73
CA LEU A 80 13.48 -9.12 -1.18
C LEU A 80 13.34 -9.15 -2.71
N SER A 81 13.84 -10.21 -3.34
CA SER A 81 13.77 -10.43 -4.79
C SER A 81 13.54 -11.91 -5.13
N ASN A 82 12.37 -12.24 -5.67
CA ASN A 82 11.96 -13.54 -6.23
C ASN A 82 11.77 -14.74 -5.27
N LYS A 83 12.02 -14.60 -3.96
CA LYS A 83 11.77 -15.67 -2.99
C LYS A 83 10.42 -15.54 -2.27
N THR A 84 9.99 -16.66 -1.70
CA THR A 84 8.85 -16.72 -0.79
C THR A 84 9.35 -16.62 0.66
N LEU A 85 8.80 -15.68 1.44
CA LEU A 85 8.92 -15.67 2.90
C LEU A 85 7.70 -16.33 3.51
N SER A 86 7.91 -17.41 4.25
CA SER A 86 6.84 -18.19 4.90
C SER A 86 7.15 -18.41 6.39
N GLY A 87 6.35 -19.24 7.05
CA GLY A 87 6.54 -19.57 8.47
C GLY A 87 5.54 -18.84 9.36
N THR A 88 5.75 -18.91 10.67
CA THR A 88 4.79 -18.40 11.66
C THR A 88 5.17 -17.07 12.29
N SER A 89 6.42 -16.66 12.12
CA SER A 89 6.98 -15.45 12.70
C SER A 89 6.43 -14.17 12.10
N THR A 90 6.30 -13.14 12.94
CA THR A 90 6.18 -11.74 12.49
C THR A 90 7.55 -11.25 12.04
N MET A 91 7.58 -10.54 10.91
CA MET A 91 8.77 -9.88 10.38
C MET A 91 8.68 -8.37 10.60
N THR A 92 9.76 -7.74 11.06
CA THR A 92 9.83 -6.29 11.24
C THR A 92 11.10 -5.71 10.61
N THR A 93 10.98 -4.62 9.85
CA THR A 93 12.12 -3.81 9.40
C THR A 93 12.06 -2.43 10.05
N ASN A 94 13.14 -1.98 10.69
CA ASN A 94 13.19 -0.63 11.29
C ASN A 94 13.72 0.45 10.33
N GLY A 95 14.51 0.03 9.36
CA GLY A 95 14.98 0.77 8.21
C GLY A 95 14.25 0.34 6.94
N THR A 96 14.90 0.54 5.79
CA THR A 96 14.26 0.44 4.49
C THR A 96 13.83 -0.99 4.16
N PHE A 97 12.60 -1.15 3.71
CA PHE A 97 12.12 -2.39 3.07
C PHE A 97 11.97 -2.20 1.56
N THR A 98 12.80 -2.89 0.79
CA THR A 98 12.73 -2.92 -0.68
C THR A 98 12.14 -4.26 -1.13
N TRP A 99 10.92 -4.22 -1.66
CA TRP A 99 10.24 -5.39 -2.22
C TRP A 99 10.24 -5.32 -3.75
N ASN A 100 11.22 -5.98 -4.38
CA ASN A 100 11.34 -5.99 -5.84
C ASN A 100 10.41 -7.02 -6.49
N SER A 101 10.26 -8.18 -5.84
CA SER A 101 9.40 -9.29 -6.26
C SER A 101 9.38 -10.40 -5.21
N GLY A 102 8.61 -11.45 -5.46
CA GLY A 102 8.49 -12.60 -4.56
C GLY A 102 7.21 -12.57 -3.73
N THR A 103 7.13 -13.45 -2.73
CA THR A 103 5.89 -13.70 -1.98
C THR A 103 6.09 -13.46 -0.50
N LEU A 104 5.20 -12.70 0.12
CA LEU A 104 5.04 -12.62 1.58
C LEU A 104 3.86 -13.50 1.99
N MET A 105 4.10 -14.59 2.70
CA MET A 105 3.07 -15.55 3.12
C MET A 105 3.26 -16.06 4.56
N MET A 106 4.05 -15.36 5.38
CA MET A 106 4.21 -15.68 6.80
C MET A 106 2.90 -15.42 7.55
N ALA A 107 2.53 -16.29 8.48
CA ALA A 107 1.28 -16.14 9.23
C ALA A 107 1.31 -14.96 10.24
N GLY A 108 2.50 -14.57 10.69
CA GLY A 108 2.68 -13.51 11.68
C GLY A 108 2.64 -12.07 11.15
N GLY A 109 2.50 -11.89 9.84
CA GLY A 109 2.50 -10.55 9.21
C GLY A 109 3.89 -9.94 9.03
N PHE A 110 3.90 -8.72 8.46
CA PHE A 110 5.10 -7.94 8.21
C PHE A 110 4.87 -6.47 8.58
N ASP A 111 5.67 -5.96 9.53
CA ASP A 111 5.71 -4.55 9.96
C ASP A 111 6.88 -3.82 9.30
N ALA A 112 6.61 -2.96 8.31
CA ALA A 112 7.64 -2.15 7.67
C ALA A 112 7.69 -0.75 8.31
N ASN A 113 8.56 -0.56 9.31
CA ASN A 113 8.63 0.67 10.13
C ASN A 113 9.55 1.75 9.56
N GLY A 114 10.47 1.39 8.67
CA GLY A 114 11.26 2.35 7.89
C GLY A 114 10.70 2.55 6.48
N PRO A 115 11.32 3.42 5.66
CA PRO A 115 10.85 3.71 4.30
C PRO A 115 10.62 2.44 3.48
N ILE A 116 9.57 2.41 2.67
CA ILE A 116 9.24 1.24 1.85
C ILE A 116 9.38 1.60 0.37
N SER A 117 10.03 0.71 -0.37
CA SER A 117 10.05 0.76 -1.83
C SER A 117 9.47 -0.51 -2.44
N LEU A 118 8.36 -0.36 -3.15
CA LEU A 118 7.69 -1.40 -3.92
C LEU A 118 8.10 -1.22 -5.38
N GLU A 119 9.19 -1.88 -5.77
CA GLU A 119 9.90 -1.62 -7.02
C GLU A 119 9.81 -2.78 -8.01
N SER A 120 10.27 -2.54 -9.24
CA SER A 120 10.57 -3.55 -10.25
C SER A 120 9.37 -4.33 -10.78
N THR A 121 9.15 -5.58 -10.34
CA THR A 121 8.21 -6.51 -10.96
C THR A 121 7.13 -6.96 -9.98
N THR A 122 6.42 -8.02 -10.36
CA THR A 122 5.28 -8.58 -9.63
C THR A 122 5.65 -9.05 -8.22
N LYS A 123 4.78 -8.69 -7.28
CA LYS A 123 4.82 -9.04 -5.86
C LYS A 123 3.56 -9.82 -5.49
N TYR A 124 3.67 -10.78 -4.58
CA TYR A 124 2.55 -11.57 -4.08
C TYR A 124 2.40 -11.40 -2.57
N LEU A 125 1.25 -10.90 -2.12
CA LEU A 125 0.90 -10.73 -0.72
C LEU A 125 -0.16 -11.77 -0.32
N SER A 126 0.18 -12.59 0.66
CA SER A 126 -0.67 -13.64 1.24
C SER A 126 -0.71 -13.55 2.77
N THR A 127 -0.48 -12.34 3.29
CA THR A 127 -0.45 -12.03 4.73
C THR A 127 -0.88 -10.59 4.96
N THR A 128 -0.77 -10.11 6.20
CA THR A 128 -0.87 -8.68 6.53
C THR A 128 0.49 -7.99 6.35
N LEU A 129 0.53 -6.92 5.57
CA LEU A 129 1.66 -6.01 5.43
C LEU A 129 1.26 -4.61 5.91
N ASP A 130 1.90 -4.15 6.97
CA ASP A 130 1.72 -2.82 7.54
C ASP A 130 2.81 -1.87 7.04
N LEU A 131 2.39 -0.87 6.27
CA LEU A 131 3.22 0.22 5.79
C LEU A 131 3.23 1.33 6.85
N ASN A 132 4.16 1.20 7.81
CA ASN A 132 4.30 2.11 8.95
C ASN A 132 5.20 3.32 8.66
N ASN A 133 5.55 3.54 7.40
CA ASN A 133 6.34 4.67 6.94
C ASN A 133 5.97 5.07 5.51
N THR A 134 6.62 6.11 5.00
CA THR A 134 6.49 6.54 3.60
C THR A 134 6.80 5.38 2.66
N THR A 135 5.87 5.12 1.74
CA THR A 135 5.95 4.04 0.75
C THR A 135 5.95 4.62 -0.65
N THR A 136 6.94 4.26 -1.46
CA THR A 136 6.94 4.52 -2.90
C THR A 136 6.64 3.24 -3.65
N TRP A 137 5.58 3.24 -4.46
CA TRP A 137 5.26 2.14 -5.37
C TRP A 137 5.53 2.58 -6.80
N SER A 138 6.67 2.15 -7.32
CA SER A 138 7.22 2.63 -8.59
C SER A 138 7.32 1.54 -9.66
N GLY A 139 6.95 0.30 -9.34
CA GLY A 139 6.94 -0.77 -10.33
C GLY A 139 6.18 -2.02 -9.93
N GLY A 140 5.63 -2.68 -10.96
CA GLY A 140 5.04 -4.02 -10.88
C GLY A 140 3.69 -4.08 -10.17
N TYR A 141 3.00 -5.20 -10.38
CA TYR A 141 1.72 -5.50 -9.77
C TYR A 141 1.89 -6.00 -8.33
N VAL A 142 0.90 -5.75 -7.48
CA VAL A 142 0.74 -6.41 -6.18
C VAL A 142 -0.44 -7.38 -6.28
N TYR A 143 -0.14 -8.66 -6.39
CA TYR A 143 -1.15 -9.71 -6.35
C TYR A 143 -1.44 -10.11 -4.92
N MET A 144 -2.71 -10.03 -4.51
CA MET A 144 -3.15 -10.37 -3.17
C MET A 144 -3.95 -11.66 -3.21
N THR A 145 -3.76 -12.58 -2.26
CA THR A 145 -4.54 -13.81 -2.13
C THR A 145 -5.65 -13.68 -1.09
N ASP A 146 -6.45 -14.74 -0.89
CA ASP A 146 -7.52 -14.81 0.12
C ASP A 146 -7.00 -14.37 1.50
N GLY A 147 -7.72 -13.45 2.14
CA GLY A 147 -7.39 -12.90 3.46
C GLY A 147 -6.15 -12.02 3.56
N ALA A 148 -5.47 -11.70 2.45
CA ALA A 148 -4.33 -10.79 2.47
C ALA A 148 -4.76 -9.36 2.80
N VAL A 149 -3.97 -8.65 3.60
CA VAL A 149 -4.27 -7.28 4.03
C VAL A 149 -3.07 -6.38 3.79
N LEU A 150 -3.27 -5.25 3.12
CA LEU A 150 -2.30 -4.19 3.01
C LEU A 150 -2.82 -2.98 3.79
N ASN A 151 -2.04 -2.44 4.72
CA ASN A 151 -2.43 -1.26 5.48
C ASN A 151 -1.46 -0.12 5.18
N ASN A 152 -1.95 0.98 4.60
CA ASN A 152 -1.27 2.27 4.65
C ASN A 152 -1.69 2.97 5.95
N THR A 153 -0.82 2.91 6.95
CA THR A 153 -1.19 3.28 8.32
C THR A 153 -1.39 4.79 8.49
N ALA A 154 -2.12 5.16 9.56
CA ALA A 154 -2.49 6.54 9.81
C ALA A 154 -1.27 7.47 9.90
N GLY A 155 -1.33 8.59 9.18
CA GLY A 155 -0.24 9.57 9.11
C GLY A 155 0.89 9.21 8.14
N GLN A 156 0.84 8.07 7.47
CA GLN A 156 1.81 7.67 6.45
C GLN A 156 1.30 7.97 5.03
N THR A 157 2.24 8.07 4.08
CA THR A 157 1.93 8.30 2.67
C THR A 157 2.41 7.13 1.83
N MET A 158 1.51 6.58 1.01
CA MET A 158 1.84 5.64 -0.06
C MET A 158 1.64 6.33 -1.41
N THR A 159 2.71 6.47 -2.20
CA THR A 159 2.67 7.11 -3.51
C THR A 159 2.88 6.09 -4.62
N ALA A 160 1.89 5.94 -5.49
CA ALA A 160 2.01 5.19 -6.74
C ALA A 160 2.60 6.11 -7.84
N THR A 161 3.80 5.77 -8.30
CA THR A 161 4.54 6.51 -9.34
C THR A 161 4.71 5.71 -10.64
N HIS A 162 3.83 4.74 -10.90
CA HIS A 162 3.79 3.99 -12.16
C HIS A 162 2.36 3.55 -12.51
N GLU A 163 2.18 2.98 -13.71
CA GLU A 163 0.94 2.35 -14.16
C GLU A 163 0.98 0.85 -13.80
N GLY A 164 0.45 0.51 -12.64
CA GLY A 164 0.18 -0.87 -12.26
C GLY A 164 -0.89 -0.92 -11.19
N GLY A 165 -1.32 -2.12 -10.84
CA GLY A 165 -2.47 -2.32 -9.97
C GLY A 165 -2.27 -3.34 -8.85
N MET A 166 -3.22 -3.34 -7.93
CA MET A 166 -3.39 -4.36 -6.91
C MET A 166 -4.51 -5.30 -7.35
N TYR A 167 -4.27 -6.60 -7.34
CA TYR A 167 -5.20 -7.57 -7.95
C TYR A 167 -5.44 -8.76 -7.04
N PHE A 168 -6.69 -9.14 -6.86
CA PHE A 168 -7.01 -10.40 -6.21
C PHE A 168 -6.69 -11.60 -7.10
N VAL A 169 -5.69 -12.42 -6.71
CA VAL A 169 -5.40 -13.71 -7.33
C VAL A 169 -6.33 -14.78 -6.77
N ARG A 170 -7.26 -15.19 -7.62
CA ARG A 170 -8.19 -16.28 -7.37
C ARG A 170 -7.55 -17.62 -7.75
N SER A 171 -6.72 -18.20 -6.89
CA SER A 171 -6.18 -19.55 -7.09
C SER A 171 -6.87 -20.57 -6.17
N GLY A 172 -7.63 -21.51 -6.75
CA GLY A 172 -8.28 -22.61 -6.02
C GLY A 172 -9.52 -22.17 -5.23
N ALA A 173 -10.71 -22.46 -5.76
CA ALA A 173 -11.98 -22.24 -5.05
C ALA A 173 -12.18 -23.26 -3.90
N PRO A 174 -12.96 -22.94 -2.85
CA PRO A 174 -13.71 -21.70 -2.61
C PRO A 174 -12.89 -20.61 -1.92
N PHE A 175 -13.17 -19.36 -2.24
CA PHE A 175 -12.65 -18.17 -1.57
C PHE A 175 -13.55 -17.82 -0.39
N SER A 176 -12.97 -17.41 0.74
CA SER A 176 -13.74 -17.16 1.97
C SER A 176 -13.58 -15.73 2.49
N VAL A 177 -12.50 -15.03 2.13
CA VAL A 177 -12.20 -13.69 2.63
C VAL A 177 -11.52 -12.88 1.52
N GLU A 178 -12.16 -11.81 1.05
CA GLU A 178 -11.56 -10.95 0.04
C GLU A 178 -10.28 -10.26 0.59
N PRO A 179 -9.24 -10.08 -0.25
CA PRO A 179 -8.10 -9.25 0.11
C PRO A 179 -8.52 -7.79 0.29
N VAL A 180 -7.86 -7.09 1.21
CA VAL A 180 -8.20 -5.73 1.60
C VAL A 180 -6.99 -4.81 1.54
N PHE A 181 -7.15 -3.65 0.89
CA PHE A 181 -6.28 -2.50 1.06
C PHE A 181 -6.98 -1.45 1.93
N ASN A 182 -6.46 -1.24 3.15
CA ASN A 182 -6.91 -0.18 4.04
C ASN A 182 -6.00 1.04 3.92
N ASN A 183 -6.56 2.18 3.53
CA ASN A 183 -5.91 3.47 3.54
C ASN A 183 -6.37 4.30 4.74
N LEU A 184 -5.56 4.31 5.81
CA LEU A 184 -5.75 5.17 6.98
C LEU A 184 -4.92 6.45 6.89
N GLY A 185 -3.83 6.41 6.11
CA GLY A 185 -2.98 7.56 5.79
C GLY A 185 -3.40 8.27 4.50
N THR A 186 -2.41 8.64 3.68
CA THR A 186 -2.60 9.27 2.37
C THR A 186 -2.16 8.32 1.26
N PHE A 187 -3.06 8.02 0.32
CA PHE A 187 -2.72 7.31 -0.91
C PHE A 187 -2.66 8.31 -2.07
N VAL A 188 -1.52 8.41 -2.74
CA VAL A 188 -1.29 9.35 -3.83
C VAL A 188 -1.07 8.59 -5.13
N LYS A 189 -1.94 8.78 -6.11
CA LYS A 189 -1.67 8.41 -7.51
C LYS A 189 -0.93 9.58 -8.17
N ASN A 190 0.31 9.38 -8.58
CA ASN A 190 1.18 10.45 -9.08
C ASN A 190 1.88 10.07 -10.41
N THR A 191 1.09 9.64 -11.40
CA THR A 191 1.58 9.35 -12.76
C THR A 191 0.59 9.73 -13.82
N GLN A 192 1.12 10.18 -14.96
CA GLN A 192 0.36 10.37 -16.18
C GLN A 192 0.25 9.04 -16.92
N ASP A 193 -0.93 8.72 -17.45
CA ASP A 193 -1.16 7.60 -18.36
C ASP A 193 -0.42 7.89 -19.68
N VAL A 194 0.54 7.04 -20.03
CA VAL A 194 1.35 7.17 -21.25
C VAL A 194 0.64 6.58 -22.47
N ASN A 195 -0.44 5.82 -22.28
CA ASN A 195 -1.09 5.03 -23.32
C ASN A 195 -2.43 5.59 -23.79
N ASN A 196 -3.05 6.55 -23.09
CA ASN A 196 -4.29 7.26 -23.48
C ASN A 196 -5.37 6.31 -24.08
N ASN A 197 -5.39 5.07 -23.64
CA ASN A 197 -6.25 4.02 -24.20
C ASN A 197 -7.16 3.51 -23.09
N PHE A 198 -8.25 4.23 -22.91
CA PHE A 198 -9.41 3.96 -22.06
C PHE A 198 -10.00 2.54 -22.19
N THR A 199 -9.49 1.69 -23.10
CA THR A 199 -10.06 0.36 -23.41
C THR A 199 -9.14 -0.82 -23.13
N THR A 200 -7.92 -0.60 -22.65
CA THR A 200 -7.02 -1.70 -22.25
C THR A 200 -6.43 -1.41 -20.89
N VAL A 201 -6.39 -2.43 -20.03
CA VAL A 201 -5.86 -2.52 -18.65
C VAL A 201 -4.37 -2.08 -18.50
N GLN A 202 -3.80 -1.38 -19.47
CA GLN A 202 -2.47 -0.78 -19.44
C GLN A 202 -2.63 0.73 -19.58
N GLY A 203 -2.33 1.48 -18.51
CA GLY A 203 -2.60 2.92 -18.39
C GLY A 203 -3.16 3.33 -17.02
N ILE A 204 -3.78 2.39 -16.30
CA ILE A 204 -4.61 2.66 -15.12
C ILE A 204 -3.95 2.07 -13.86
N THR A 205 -3.93 2.82 -12.75
CA THR A 205 -3.70 2.19 -11.44
C THR A 205 -5.01 1.60 -10.95
N GLY A 206 -5.22 0.31 -11.23
CA GLY A 206 -6.39 -0.43 -10.79
C GLY A 206 -6.22 -1.02 -9.39
N ILE A 207 -7.14 -0.73 -8.48
CA ILE A 207 -7.24 -1.39 -7.17
C ILE A 207 -8.40 -2.40 -7.24
N GLN A 208 -8.06 -3.63 -7.62
CA GLN A 208 -8.97 -4.77 -7.78
C GLN A 208 -8.98 -5.69 -6.55
N VAL A 209 -9.09 -5.05 -5.39
CA VAL A 209 -9.24 -5.65 -4.06
C VAL A 209 -10.20 -4.76 -3.26
N VAL A 210 -10.68 -5.21 -2.10
CA VAL A 210 -11.52 -4.35 -1.26
C VAL A 210 -10.71 -3.12 -0.84
N PHE A 211 -11.17 -1.92 -1.19
CA PHE A 211 -10.50 -0.68 -0.86
C PHE A 211 -11.27 0.09 0.20
N ASN A 212 -10.69 0.23 1.40
CA ASN A 212 -11.29 1.02 2.47
C ASN A 212 -10.47 2.29 2.71
N ASN A 213 -11.10 3.45 2.62
CA ASN A 213 -10.42 4.73 2.84
C ASN A 213 -11.01 5.47 4.05
N THR A 214 -10.22 5.59 5.11
CA THR A 214 -10.53 6.45 6.27
C THR A 214 -9.61 7.67 6.35
N GLY A 215 -8.52 7.68 5.59
CA GLY A 215 -7.61 8.80 5.44
C GLY A 215 -7.92 9.65 4.19
N SER A 216 -6.93 9.84 3.34
CA SER A 216 -7.05 10.67 2.13
C SER A 216 -6.54 9.96 0.87
N VAL A 217 -7.19 10.23 -0.25
CA VAL A 217 -6.76 9.84 -1.60
C VAL A 217 -6.54 11.10 -2.42
N GLU A 218 -5.39 11.16 -3.10
CA GLU A 218 -5.01 12.23 -4.01
C GLU A 218 -4.72 11.66 -5.39
N VAL A 219 -5.51 12.04 -6.38
CA VAL A 219 -5.28 11.66 -7.78
C VAL A 219 -4.65 12.86 -8.48
N ASN A 220 -3.36 12.75 -8.72
CA ASN A 220 -2.50 13.76 -9.34
C ASN A 220 -2.07 13.32 -10.75
N LEU A 221 -1.61 14.27 -11.58
CA LEU A 221 -1.07 13.99 -12.91
C LEU A 221 0.36 13.43 -12.90
N GLY A 222 1.07 13.49 -11.77
CA GLY A 222 2.49 13.15 -11.75
C GLY A 222 3.39 14.15 -12.48
N THR A 223 4.67 13.82 -12.60
CA THR A 223 5.58 14.51 -13.51
C THR A 223 5.29 14.11 -14.95
N PRO A 224 5.16 15.07 -15.89
CA PRO A 224 4.87 14.77 -17.29
C PRO A 224 5.88 13.77 -17.87
N ASN A 225 5.41 12.75 -18.60
CA ASN A 225 6.31 11.96 -19.42
C ASN A 225 6.77 12.82 -20.61
N PRO A 226 8.09 13.06 -20.80
CA PRO A 226 8.59 13.92 -21.87
C PRO A 226 8.21 13.50 -23.29
N THR A 227 7.69 12.28 -23.49
CA THR A 227 7.26 11.79 -24.81
C THR A 227 5.76 11.91 -25.09
N ASN A 228 4.92 12.23 -24.09
CA ASN A 228 3.47 12.35 -24.29
C ASN A 228 2.84 13.33 -23.27
N MET A 229 2.69 14.59 -23.65
CA MET A 229 2.19 15.67 -22.77
C MET A 229 0.65 15.76 -22.69
N THR A 230 -0.10 14.81 -23.26
CA THR A 230 -1.57 14.85 -23.33
C THR A 230 -2.27 13.70 -22.60
N GLY A 231 -1.59 13.00 -21.69
CA GLY A 231 -2.19 11.91 -20.93
C GLY A 231 -3.04 12.40 -19.74
N THR A 232 -4.13 11.71 -19.45
CA THR A 232 -4.87 11.81 -18.20
C THR A 232 -4.15 11.02 -17.10
N SER A 233 -4.57 11.12 -15.84
CA SER A 233 -4.14 10.20 -14.78
C SER A 233 -5.36 9.51 -14.21
N GLU A 234 -5.40 8.18 -14.22
CA GLU A 234 -6.55 7.43 -13.70
C GLU A 234 -6.19 6.58 -12.49
N LEU A 235 -6.98 6.72 -11.43
CA LEU A 235 -7.09 5.78 -10.33
C LEU A 235 -8.45 5.09 -10.42
N ASP A 236 -8.44 3.78 -10.64
CA ASP A 236 -9.66 2.99 -10.77
C ASP A 236 -9.83 2.07 -9.56
N LEU A 237 -10.92 2.24 -8.83
CA LEU A 237 -11.30 1.45 -7.68
C LEU A 237 -12.36 0.44 -8.10
N SER A 238 -11.95 -0.60 -8.82
CA SER A 238 -12.84 -1.52 -9.56
C SER A 238 -13.14 -2.83 -8.83
N PHE A 239 -13.51 -2.75 -7.55
CA PHE A 239 -13.93 -3.91 -6.78
C PHE A 239 -15.05 -3.55 -5.79
N ALA A 240 -14.75 -3.42 -4.51
CA ALA A 240 -15.71 -2.99 -3.52
C ALA A 240 -15.00 -2.18 -2.44
N GLY A 241 -15.74 -1.42 -1.65
CA GLY A 241 -15.12 -0.60 -0.63
C GLY A 241 -16.08 0.12 0.29
N THR A 242 -15.58 0.47 1.48
CA THR A 242 -16.23 1.44 2.36
C THR A 242 -15.26 2.58 2.66
N SER A 243 -15.70 3.80 2.40
CA SER A 243 -14.90 5.00 2.63
C SER A 243 -15.60 5.99 3.53
N THR A 244 -14.85 6.57 4.45
CA THR A 244 -15.23 7.71 5.30
C THR A 244 -14.23 8.86 5.22
N GLY A 245 -13.15 8.69 4.46
CA GLY A 245 -12.10 9.67 4.24
C GLY A 245 -12.39 10.64 3.09
N SER A 246 -11.32 11.27 2.59
CA SER A 246 -11.39 12.27 1.52
C SER A 246 -10.82 11.76 0.19
N PHE A 247 -11.28 12.36 -0.91
CA PHE A 247 -10.77 12.18 -2.27
C PHE A 247 -10.58 13.54 -2.93
N THR A 248 -9.39 13.79 -3.48
CA THR A 248 -9.08 14.98 -4.26
C THR A 248 -8.62 14.59 -5.66
N VAL A 249 -9.20 15.20 -6.69
CA VAL A 249 -8.89 14.89 -8.09
C VAL A 249 -8.46 16.18 -8.80
N VAL A 250 -7.19 16.26 -9.21
CA VAL A 250 -6.69 17.44 -9.93
C VAL A 250 -7.26 17.49 -11.35
N ALA A 251 -7.20 18.65 -11.99
CA ALA A 251 -7.61 18.78 -13.41
C ALA A 251 -6.91 17.74 -14.28
N ASP A 252 -7.62 17.23 -15.29
CA ASP A 252 -7.18 16.17 -16.22
C ASP A 252 -6.88 14.80 -15.57
N ALA A 253 -7.15 14.63 -14.27
CA ALA A 253 -7.13 13.33 -13.61
C ALA A 253 -8.56 12.76 -13.48
N ILE A 254 -8.65 11.44 -13.35
CA ILE A 254 -9.87 10.65 -13.27
C ILE A 254 -9.79 9.77 -12.02
N LEU A 255 -10.83 9.82 -11.20
CA LEU A 255 -11.10 8.85 -10.14
C LEU A 255 -12.33 8.04 -10.52
N SER A 256 -12.14 6.75 -10.75
CA SER A 256 -13.24 5.82 -11.05
C SER A 256 -13.61 5.00 -9.81
N PHE A 257 -14.91 4.89 -9.57
CA PHE A 257 -15.50 3.90 -8.67
C PHE A 257 -16.29 2.89 -9.53
N ASP A 258 -15.76 1.68 -9.64
CA ASP A 258 -16.42 0.55 -10.28
C ASP A 258 -16.69 -0.55 -9.23
N GLY A 259 -17.84 -1.20 -9.32
CA GLY A 259 -18.32 -2.13 -8.31
C GLY A 259 -19.06 -1.50 -7.13
N ASN A 260 -19.08 -2.21 -6.00
CA ASN A 260 -19.93 -1.86 -4.85
C ASN A 260 -19.20 -0.96 -3.84
N HIS A 261 -19.61 0.31 -3.75
CA HIS A 261 -18.97 1.29 -2.86
C HIS A 261 -19.96 1.93 -1.90
N THR A 262 -19.58 1.95 -0.62
CA THR A 262 -20.26 2.75 0.40
C THR A 262 -19.41 3.97 0.76
N LEU A 263 -19.88 5.15 0.37
CA LEU A 263 -19.20 6.42 0.58
C LEU A 263 -19.91 7.17 1.70
N ASN A 264 -19.54 6.86 2.95
CA ASN A 264 -20.24 7.32 4.15
C ASN A 264 -19.53 8.52 4.80
N GLY A 265 -20.09 9.71 4.64
CA GLY A 265 -19.52 10.94 5.19
C GLY A 265 -18.22 11.39 4.49
N VAL A 266 -17.97 10.92 3.27
CA VAL A 266 -16.78 11.27 2.50
C VAL A 266 -16.76 12.74 2.10
N SER A 267 -15.58 13.27 1.78
CA SER A 267 -15.44 14.51 1.04
C SER A 267 -14.78 14.25 -0.32
N ILE A 268 -15.47 14.54 -1.41
CA ILE A 268 -14.92 14.44 -2.78
C ILE A 268 -14.83 15.83 -3.38
N SER A 269 -13.66 16.21 -3.90
CA SER A 269 -13.45 17.53 -4.49
C SER A 269 -12.40 17.55 -5.59
N GLY A 270 -12.42 18.61 -6.41
CA GLY A 270 -11.37 18.91 -7.36
C GLY A 270 -11.88 19.23 -8.76
N ALA A 271 -10.95 19.58 -9.64
CA ALA A 271 -11.24 20.00 -11.02
C ALA A 271 -11.14 18.86 -12.05
N GLY A 272 -10.77 17.65 -11.61
CA GLY A 272 -10.75 16.48 -12.46
C GLY A 272 -12.13 15.85 -12.65
N GLU A 273 -12.10 14.62 -13.15
CA GLU A 273 -13.28 13.79 -13.34
C GLU A 273 -13.45 12.78 -12.21
N VAL A 274 -14.70 12.60 -11.79
CA VAL A 274 -15.12 11.47 -10.98
C VAL A 274 -16.08 10.63 -11.81
N ASP A 275 -15.68 9.39 -12.13
CA ASP A 275 -16.52 8.42 -12.82
C ASP A 275 -17.16 7.45 -11.81
N LEU A 276 -18.46 7.28 -11.94
CA LEU A 276 -19.31 6.43 -11.12
C LEU A 276 -19.88 5.35 -12.03
N SER A 277 -19.31 4.15 -11.94
CA SER A 277 -19.43 3.15 -13.00
C SER A 277 -20.09 1.84 -12.54
N PRO A 278 -21.13 1.84 -11.68
CA PRO A 278 -21.70 0.59 -11.20
C PRO A 278 -22.32 -0.19 -12.36
N THR A 279 -22.01 -1.48 -12.45
CA THR A 279 -22.59 -2.40 -13.41
C THR A 279 -23.77 -3.16 -12.81
N THR A 280 -24.19 -4.26 -13.45
CA THR A 280 -25.44 -4.96 -13.08
C THR A 280 -25.39 -5.50 -11.65
N ASN A 281 -26.38 -5.10 -10.84
CA ASN A 281 -26.50 -5.41 -9.41
C ASN A 281 -25.44 -4.77 -8.51
N GLU A 282 -24.76 -3.74 -8.98
CA GLU A 282 -23.80 -2.98 -8.18
C GLU A 282 -24.42 -1.66 -7.69
N LEU A 283 -23.96 -1.21 -6.53
CA LEU A 283 -24.42 0.01 -5.89
C LEU A 283 -23.24 0.86 -5.43
N ILE A 284 -23.22 2.11 -5.89
CA ILE A 284 -22.42 3.18 -5.28
C ILE A 284 -23.37 4.05 -4.46
N SER A 285 -23.14 4.10 -3.15
CA SER A 285 -24.05 4.77 -2.21
C SER A 285 -23.32 5.84 -1.42
N PHE A 286 -23.68 7.09 -1.66
CA PHE A 286 -23.28 8.23 -0.84
C PHE A 286 -24.25 8.37 0.32
N THR A 287 -23.73 8.23 1.54
CA THR A 287 -24.50 8.24 2.79
C THR A 287 -23.83 9.11 3.83
N GLY A 288 -24.51 9.36 4.95
CA GLY A 288 -24.00 10.24 6.00
C GLY A 288 -23.86 11.69 5.52
N ALA A 289 -23.16 12.51 6.31
CA ALA A 289 -22.94 13.92 6.00
C ALA A 289 -21.76 14.10 5.03
N TYR A 290 -21.90 13.63 3.78
CA TYR A 290 -20.86 13.78 2.75
C TYR A 290 -20.85 15.19 2.14
N THR A 291 -19.70 15.57 1.56
CA THR A 291 -19.57 16.76 0.70
C THR A 291 -19.09 16.35 -0.68
N TYR A 292 -19.73 16.87 -1.72
CA TYR A 292 -19.35 16.65 -3.12
C TYR A 292 -19.15 18.01 -3.82
N ASN A 293 -17.92 18.25 -4.28
CA ASN A 293 -17.50 19.51 -4.91
C ASN A 293 -16.54 19.23 -6.09
N VAL A 294 -17.04 18.50 -7.08
CA VAL A 294 -16.30 18.24 -8.32
C VAL A 294 -16.65 19.34 -9.32
N THR A 295 -15.66 20.11 -9.75
CA THR A 295 -15.86 21.23 -10.69
C THR A 295 -15.54 20.88 -12.14
N GLY A 296 -14.86 19.76 -12.37
CA GLY A 296 -14.56 19.23 -13.70
C GLY A 296 -15.75 18.46 -14.26
N THR A 297 -15.73 17.14 -14.12
CA THR A 297 -16.79 16.27 -14.66
C THR A 297 -17.24 15.25 -13.63
N THR A 298 -18.55 15.08 -13.49
CA THR A 298 -19.16 13.92 -12.86
C THR A 298 -19.69 13.01 -13.96
N ARG A 299 -19.00 11.89 -14.19
CA ARG A 299 -19.46 10.87 -15.14
C ARG A 299 -20.21 9.77 -14.40
N HIS A 300 -21.28 9.32 -15.01
CA HIS A 300 -21.99 8.12 -14.60
C HIS A 300 -22.01 7.16 -15.79
N SER A 301 -20.96 6.33 -15.88
CA SER A 301 -20.76 5.39 -16.99
C SER A 301 -21.33 3.99 -16.74
N GLY A 302 -21.93 3.77 -15.57
CA GLY A 302 -22.51 2.48 -15.15
C GLY A 302 -23.51 1.89 -16.14
N GLY A 303 -23.66 0.56 -16.12
CA GLY A 303 -24.46 -0.19 -17.09
C GLY A 303 -25.51 -1.10 -16.45
N GLY A 304 -26.55 -1.46 -17.22
CA GLY A 304 -27.58 -2.40 -16.76
C GLY A 304 -28.39 -1.87 -15.57
N THR A 305 -28.54 -2.69 -14.52
CA THR A 305 -29.26 -2.33 -13.30
C THR A 305 -28.39 -1.65 -12.22
N GLY A 306 -27.17 -1.25 -12.57
CA GLY A 306 -26.27 -0.54 -11.65
C GLY A 306 -26.86 0.76 -11.16
N ARG A 307 -26.65 1.08 -9.88
CA ARG A 307 -27.26 2.25 -9.24
C ARG A 307 -26.21 3.10 -8.55
N THR A 308 -26.32 4.42 -8.73
CA THR A 308 -25.63 5.41 -7.90
C THR A 308 -26.67 6.19 -7.10
N LEU A 309 -26.53 6.20 -5.77
CA LEU A 309 -27.47 6.89 -4.87
C LEU A 309 -26.78 8.00 -4.09
N PHE A 310 -27.24 9.23 -4.28
CA PHE A 310 -26.84 10.40 -3.49
C PHE A 310 -27.87 10.67 -2.39
N ASN A 311 -27.62 10.23 -1.15
CA ASN A 311 -28.60 10.36 -0.05
C ASN A 311 -28.29 11.53 0.90
N ALA A 312 -28.96 12.68 0.71
CA ALA A 312 -29.03 13.82 1.63
C ALA A 312 -27.69 14.37 2.19
N GLY A 313 -26.68 14.54 1.32
CA GLY A 313 -25.43 15.24 1.63
C GLY A 313 -25.34 16.63 1.02
N THR A 314 -24.19 17.30 1.18
CA THR A 314 -23.95 18.64 0.64
C THR A 314 -23.28 18.54 -0.73
N VAL A 315 -24.03 18.79 -1.80
CA VAL A 315 -23.50 18.88 -3.17
C VAL A 315 -23.38 20.35 -3.56
N THR A 316 -22.15 20.82 -3.74
CA THR A 316 -21.85 22.23 -4.09
C THR A 316 -21.47 22.41 -5.55
N SER A 317 -20.91 21.38 -6.17
CA SER A 317 -20.65 21.32 -7.61
C SER A 317 -20.62 19.88 -8.08
N VAL A 318 -21.09 19.67 -9.30
CA VAL A 318 -20.99 18.41 -10.06
C VAL A 318 -20.26 18.62 -11.39
N GLY A 319 -19.80 19.85 -11.68
CA GLY A 319 -19.17 20.18 -12.95
C GLY A 319 -20.10 19.89 -14.14
N ASP A 320 -19.51 19.42 -15.23
CA ASP A 320 -20.24 18.78 -16.33
C ASP A 320 -20.76 17.41 -15.88
N VAL A 321 -21.98 17.07 -16.27
CA VAL A 321 -22.58 15.76 -15.98
C VAL A 321 -22.76 14.99 -17.26
N ILE A 322 -22.18 13.78 -17.31
CA ILE A 322 -22.33 12.84 -18.41
C ILE A 322 -22.96 11.56 -17.87
N HIS A 323 -24.16 11.23 -18.34
CA HIS A 323 -24.90 10.05 -17.94
C HIS A 323 -25.14 9.12 -19.13
N SER A 324 -24.44 7.98 -19.15
CA SER A 324 -24.47 7.05 -20.29
C SER A 324 -25.17 5.72 -20.01
N GLY A 325 -25.56 5.42 -18.78
CA GLY A 325 -26.29 4.20 -18.43
C GLY A 325 -26.57 4.06 -16.93
N GLY A 326 -27.24 2.96 -16.54
CA GLY A 326 -27.60 2.66 -15.15
C GLY A 326 -28.63 3.63 -14.57
N GLN A 327 -28.80 3.61 -13.25
CA GLN A 327 -29.71 4.52 -12.53
C GLN A 327 -28.90 5.50 -11.67
N LEU A 328 -29.00 6.79 -11.97
CA LEU A 328 -28.47 7.87 -11.14
C LEU A 328 -29.61 8.47 -10.29
N ASP A 329 -29.54 8.30 -8.97
CA ASP A 329 -30.57 8.73 -8.01
C ASP A 329 -30.05 9.89 -7.15
N LEU A 330 -30.55 11.09 -7.43
CA LEU A 330 -30.09 12.35 -6.84
C LEU A 330 -31.03 12.82 -5.71
N GLN A 331 -30.89 12.23 -4.53
CA GLN A 331 -31.69 12.55 -3.34
C GLN A 331 -30.95 13.51 -2.40
N THR A 332 -30.29 14.53 -2.94
CA THR A 332 -29.45 15.46 -2.17
C THR A 332 -30.24 16.39 -1.25
N GLY A 333 -31.56 16.53 -1.46
CA GLY A 333 -32.41 17.46 -0.70
C GLY A 333 -32.23 18.93 -1.10
N GLY A 334 -31.39 19.23 -2.10
CA GLY A 334 -31.13 20.57 -2.63
C GLY A 334 -31.09 20.58 -4.16
N THR A 335 -31.00 21.77 -4.74
CA THR A 335 -30.85 21.93 -6.20
C THR A 335 -29.44 21.52 -6.63
N ILE A 336 -29.35 20.69 -7.67
CA ILE A 336 -28.11 20.39 -8.38
C ILE A 336 -28.10 21.20 -9.67
N SER A 337 -27.02 21.92 -9.93
CA SER A 337 -26.87 22.78 -11.11
C SER A 337 -25.60 22.41 -11.86
N PRO A 338 -25.67 21.43 -12.77
CA PRO A 338 -24.52 21.08 -13.59
C PRO A 338 -24.18 22.20 -14.57
N VAL A 339 -22.91 22.28 -14.99
CA VAL A 339 -22.45 23.23 -16.01
C VAL A 339 -23.04 22.85 -17.37
N THR A 340 -22.92 21.58 -17.73
CA THR A 340 -23.62 20.94 -18.84
C THR A 340 -24.21 19.59 -18.41
N TYR A 341 -25.23 19.12 -19.11
CA TYR A 341 -25.82 17.81 -18.89
C TYR A 341 -25.98 17.08 -20.22
N GLU A 342 -25.28 15.97 -20.36
CA GLU A 342 -25.39 15.06 -21.49
C GLU A 342 -25.92 13.71 -21.02
N GLN A 343 -26.97 13.22 -21.70
CA GLN A 343 -27.54 11.91 -21.44
C GLN A 343 -27.65 11.10 -22.72
N SER A 344 -27.00 9.94 -22.74
CA SER A 344 -27.03 9.01 -23.88
C SER A 344 -27.61 7.63 -23.52
N GLY A 345 -27.88 7.38 -22.24
CA GLY A 345 -28.48 6.15 -21.72
C GLY A 345 -28.96 6.31 -20.27
N GLY A 346 -29.54 5.25 -19.71
CA GLY A 346 -30.16 5.24 -18.37
C GLY A 346 -31.67 5.14 -18.42
#